data_AF-A0A5C6RVR4-F1
#
_entry.id   AF-A0A5C6RVR4-F1
#
_cell.length_a   1.000
_cell.length_b   1.000
_cell.length_c   1.000
_cell.angle_alpha   90.00
_cell.angle_beta   90.00
_cell.angle_gamma   90.00
#
_symmetry.space_group_name_H-M   'P 1'
#
loop_
_entity.id
_entity.type
_entity.pdbx_description
1 polymer ?
#
loop_
_entity_poly.entity_id
_entity_poly.type
_entity_poly.pdbx_seq_one_letter_code
_entity_poly.pdbx_strand_id
1 'polypeptide(L)'
;MFTIFGKKKIKEETASNIFINNLLDTIEKGFPEIAGIINDSPEFVACPNISENNSEKFLLIIIAANLQFIPEQFNNCQDDRMLDLIYSQLAKVFGVEKERLEGLIKDYQNYIAKVNLPSKNTVYGISKAIFGKYELNQFQDEYFKNMKSPNPMFLKRLDDAIDCFIWNWTGFKDKYQVTQ
;
A
#
# COMPACT_ATOMS: atom_id res chain seq x y z
N MET A 1 -31.76 -8.37 -18.70
CA MET A 1 -31.21 -9.72 -18.97
C MET A 1 -30.43 -10.12 -17.72
N PHE A 2 -31.00 -10.97 -16.86
CA PHE A 2 -30.37 -11.39 -15.60
C PHE A 2 -29.43 -12.55 -15.86
N THR A 3 -28.14 -12.27 -16.01
CA THR A 3 -27.10 -13.30 -15.94
C THR A 3 -26.78 -13.56 -14.48
N ILE A 4 -27.42 -14.58 -13.91
CA ILE A 4 -27.03 -15.21 -12.65
C ILE A 4 -25.72 -15.97 -12.93
N PHE A 5 -24.59 -15.26 -12.98
CA PHE A 5 -23.30 -15.90 -12.76
C PHE A 5 -23.02 -15.81 -11.26
N GLY A 6 -23.19 -16.94 -10.56
CA GLY A 6 -22.72 -17.05 -9.18
C GLY A 6 -21.22 -16.77 -9.10
N LYS A 7 -20.73 -16.43 -7.90
CA LYS A 7 -19.31 -16.18 -7.64
C LYS A 7 -18.46 -17.33 -8.16
N LYS A 8 -17.40 -17.03 -8.91
CA LYS A 8 -16.46 -18.05 -9.37
C LYS A 8 -15.68 -18.59 -8.18
N LYS A 9 -15.79 -19.89 -7.91
CA LYS A 9 -15.01 -20.55 -6.87
C LYS A 9 -13.54 -20.61 -7.29
N ILE A 10 -12.65 -20.19 -6.40
CA ILE A 10 -11.19 -20.23 -6.59
C ILE A 10 -10.52 -20.71 -5.30
N LYS A 11 -9.38 -21.37 -5.44
CA LYS A 11 -8.57 -21.81 -4.28
C LYS A 11 -7.86 -20.63 -3.62
N GLU A 12 -7.52 -20.76 -2.34
CA GLU A 12 -6.71 -19.80 -1.57
C GLU A 12 -5.42 -19.41 -2.31
N GLU A 13 -4.68 -20.38 -2.86
CA GLU A 13 -3.47 -20.13 -3.66
C GLU A 13 -3.74 -19.29 -4.93
N THR A 14 -4.89 -19.50 -5.58
CA THR A 14 -5.27 -18.69 -6.75
C THR A 14 -5.65 -17.28 -6.33
N ALA A 15 -6.38 -17.14 -5.21
CA ALA A 15 -6.74 -15.85 -4.66
C ALA A 15 -5.51 -15.03 -4.25
N SER A 16 -4.52 -15.65 -3.59
CA SER A 16 -3.29 -14.99 -3.18
C SER A 16 -2.46 -14.55 -4.40
N ASN A 17 -2.36 -15.40 -5.43
CA ASN A 17 -1.68 -15.04 -6.69
C ASN A 17 -2.35 -13.86 -7.39
N ILE A 18 -3.70 -13.84 -7.46
CA ILE A 18 -4.44 -12.71 -8.04
C ILE A 18 -4.17 -11.43 -7.25
N PHE A 19 -4.20 -11.50 -5.92
CA PHE A 19 -3.93 -10.35 -5.05
C PHE A 19 -2.52 -9.80 -5.27
N ILE A 20 -1.49 -10.65 -5.17
CA ILE A 20 -0.09 -10.23 -5.30
C ILE A 20 0.19 -9.64 -6.68
N ASN A 21 -0.16 -10.36 -7.75
CA ASN A 21 0.20 -9.93 -9.10
C ASN A 21 -0.43 -8.58 -9.45
N ASN A 22 -1.71 -8.38 -9.10
CA ASN A 22 -2.37 -7.11 -9.36
C ASN A 22 -1.82 -5.99 -8.47
N LEU A 23 -1.51 -6.28 -7.20
CA LEU A 23 -0.93 -5.27 -6.30
C LEU A 23 0.44 -4.80 -6.80
N LEU A 24 1.32 -5.74 -7.17
CA LEU A 24 2.64 -5.43 -7.71
C LEU A 24 2.54 -4.68 -9.05
N ASP A 25 1.67 -5.11 -9.95
CA ASP A 25 1.42 -4.43 -11.23
C ASP A 25 0.90 -2.99 -11.04
N THR A 26 0.00 -2.79 -10.07
CA THR A 26 -0.54 -1.46 -9.73
C THR A 26 0.56 -0.56 -9.18
N ILE A 27 1.45 -1.10 -8.33
CA ILE A 27 2.59 -0.37 -7.78
C ILE A 27 3.59 0.00 -8.87
N GLU A 28 3.96 -0.94 -9.73
CA GLU A 28 4.92 -0.74 -10.81
C GLU A 28 4.46 0.34 -11.78
N LYS A 29 3.19 0.28 -12.21
CA LYS A 29 2.62 1.26 -13.15
C LYS A 29 2.28 2.59 -12.48
N GLY A 30 1.92 2.58 -11.21
CA GLY A 30 1.43 3.77 -10.50
C GLY A 30 2.53 4.60 -9.85
N PHE A 31 3.68 4.01 -9.50
CA PHE A 31 4.73 4.76 -8.82
C PHE A 31 5.30 5.95 -9.62
N PRO A 32 5.52 5.88 -10.94
CA PRO A 32 5.93 7.05 -11.73
C PRO A 32 4.98 8.24 -11.59
N GLU A 33 3.67 7.99 -11.54
CA GLU A 33 2.66 9.03 -11.30
C GLU A 33 2.78 9.63 -9.90
N ILE A 34 3.03 8.81 -8.88
CA ILE A 34 3.28 9.29 -7.51
C ILE A 34 4.55 10.13 -7.44
N ALA A 35 5.64 9.70 -8.10
CA ALA A 35 6.87 10.48 -8.20
C ALA A 35 6.63 11.82 -8.90
N GLY A 36 5.86 11.83 -10.00
CA GLY A 36 5.42 13.04 -10.69
C GLY A 36 4.64 13.98 -9.78
N ILE A 37 3.61 13.48 -9.07
CA ILE A 37 2.83 14.26 -8.10
C ILE A 37 3.75 14.90 -7.06
N ILE A 38 4.73 14.16 -6.52
CA ILE A 38 5.67 14.67 -5.53
C ILE A 38 6.58 15.75 -6.13
N ASN A 39 7.14 15.50 -7.31
CA ASN A 39 8.10 16.40 -7.96
C ASN A 39 7.44 17.70 -8.44
N ASP A 40 6.20 17.63 -8.90
CA ASP A 40 5.44 18.75 -9.45
C ASP A 40 4.62 19.50 -8.39
N SER A 41 4.80 19.16 -7.11
CA SER A 41 4.04 19.75 -6.00
C SER A 41 4.45 21.22 -5.73
N PRO A 42 3.56 22.21 -5.94
CA PRO A 42 3.85 23.63 -5.69
C PRO A 42 4.08 24.00 -4.21
N GLU A 43 3.71 23.13 -3.28
CA GLU A 43 3.89 23.28 -1.83
C GLU A 43 5.36 23.06 -1.41
N PHE A 44 6.19 22.52 -2.30
CA PHE A 44 7.61 22.42 -2.08
C PHE A 44 8.35 23.64 -2.63
N VAL A 45 9.24 24.19 -1.82
CA VAL A 45 10.13 25.31 -2.20
C VAL A 45 11.28 24.88 -3.09
N ALA A 46 11.52 23.56 -3.20
CA ALA A 46 12.49 22.96 -4.10
C ALA A 46 11.98 21.59 -4.55
N CYS A 47 12.26 21.19 -5.80
CA CYS A 47 11.84 19.89 -6.31
C CYS A 47 12.56 18.74 -5.56
N PRO A 48 11.82 17.75 -5.01
CA PRO A 48 12.39 16.57 -4.38
C PRO A 48 13.24 15.69 -5.31
N ASN A 49 13.04 15.77 -6.63
CA ASN A 49 13.72 14.96 -7.66
C ASN A 49 13.64 13.44 -7.38
N ILE A 50 12.46 12.94 -7.00
CA ILE A 50 12.21 11.51 -6.84
C ILE A 50 12.31 10.84 -8.22
N SER A 51 13.25 9.92 -8.35
CA SER A 51 13.37 9.08 -9.55
C SER A 51 12.23 8.06 -9.60
N GLU A 52 11.69 7.84 -10.80
CA GLU A 52 10.68 6.80 -11.08
C GLU A 52 11.18 5.38 -10.75
N ASN A 53 12.49 5.17 -10.63
CA ASN A 53 13.07 3.89 -10.25
C ASN A 53 13.24 3.70 -8.73
N ASN A 54 12.97 4.72 -7.91
CA ASN A 54 13.13 4.67 -6.45
C ASN A 54 11.85 4.19 -5.75
N SER A 55 11.29 3.08 -6.22
CA SER A 55 9.95 2.60 -5.84
C SER A 55 9.95 1.68 -4.61
N GLU A 56 11.11 1.28 -4.09
CA GLU A 56 11.21 0.21 -3.10
C GLU A 56 10.52 0.54 -1.78
N LYS A 57 10.67 1.79 -1.32
CA LYS A 57 10.00 2.26 -0.09
C LYS A 57 8.48 2.31 -0.30
N PHE A 58 8.05 2.82 -1.45
CA PHE A 58 6.64 2.88 -1.83
C PHE A 58 6.02 1.47 -1.89
N LEU A 59 6.68 0.52 -2.58
CA LEU A 59 6.31 -0.88 -2.65
C LEU A 59 6.05 -1.48 -1.26
N LEU A 60 7.00 -1.32 -0.34
CA LEU A 60 6.88 -1.87 1.01
C LEU A 60 5.75 -1.20 1.81
N ILE A 61 5.54 0.12 1.64
CA ILE A 61 4.43 0.83 2.29
C ILE A 61 3.09 0.30 1.80
N ILE A 62 2.89 0.18 0.48
CA ILE A 62 1.62 -0.26 -0.11
C ILE A 62 1.33 -1.72 0.22
N ILE A 63 2.34 -2.61 0.17
CA ILE A 63 2.18 -4.01 0.60
C ILE A 63 1.79 -4.05 2.09
N ALA A 64 2.56 -3.38 2.95
CA ALA A 64 2.31 -3.37 4.39
C ALA A 64 0.89 -2.91 4.74
N ALA A 65 0.43 -1.82 4.11
CA ALA A 65 -0.91 -1.29 4.33
C ALA A 65 -2.00 -2.26 3.85
N ASN A 66 -1.87 -2.83 2.65
CA ASN A 66 -2.90 -3.70 2.09
C ASN A 66 -3.04 -5.03 2.86
N LEU A 67 -1.95 -5.58 3.40
CA LEU A 67 -2.00 -6.79 4.21
C LEU A 67 -2.74 -6.60 5.55
N GLN A 68 -2.83 -5.37 6.07
CA GLN A 68 -3.58 -5.09 7.31
C GLN A 68 -5.08 -5.35 7.16
N PHE A 69 -5.61 -5.31 5.94
CA PHE A 69 -7.05 -5.52 5.71
C PHE A 69 -7.44 -7.00 5.68
N ILE A 70 -6.50 -7.92 5.40
CA ILE A 70 -6.80 -9.34 5.16
C ILE A 70 -7.54 -10.03 6.32
N PRO A 71 -7.17 -9.83 7.60
CA PRO A 71 -7.87 -10.45 8.73
C PRO A 71 -9.38 -10.16 8.76
N GLU A 72 -9.79 -8.97 8.31
CA GLU A 72 -11.20 -8.58 8.29
C GLU A 72 -11.96 -9.18 7.09
N GLN A 73 -11.26 -9.83 6.16
CA GLN A 73 -11.85 -10.33 4.92
C GLN A 73 -12.23 -11.81 4.98
N PHE A 74 -11.64 -12.57 5.88
CA PHE A 74 -11.80 -14.01 5.92
C PHE A 74 -12.17 -14.47 7.32
N ASN A 75 -12.77 -15.67 7.42
CA ASN A 75 -13.20 -16.25 8.69
C ASN A 75 -12.60 -17.67 8.82
N ASN A 76 -12.72 -18.29 9.99
CA ASN A 76 -12.27 -19.67 10.22
C ASN A 76 -10.78 -19.90 9.90
N CYS A 77 -9.93 -18.97 10.36
CA CYS A 77 -8.46 -18.99 10.14
C CYS A 77 -8.06 -18.99 8.65
N GLN A 78 -8.97 -18.64 7.73
CA GLN A 78 -8.64 -18.53 6.31
C GLN A 78 -7.75 -17.31 6.05
N ASP A 79 -7.87 -16.26 6.87
CA ASP A 79 -6.96 -15.10 6.90
C ASP A 79 -5.53 -15.51 7.21
N ASP A 80 -5.29 -16.30 8.27
CA ASP A 80 -3.95 -16.78 8.63
C ASP A 80 -3.30 -17.56 7.47
N ARG A 81 -4.07 -18.48 6.85
CA ARG A 81 -3.59 -19.26 5.70
C ARG A 81 -3.34 -18.39 4.47
N MET A 82 -4.20 -17.41 4.22
CA MET A 82 -4.02 -16.44 3.13
C MET A 82 -2.76 -15.60 3.34
N LEU A 83 -2.53 -15.09 4.55
CA LEU A 83 -1.32 -14.34 4.89
C LEU A 83 -0.08 -15.22 4.73
N ASP A 84 -0.11 -16.45 5.24
CA ASP A 84 1.01 -17.40 5.12
C ASP A 84 1.39 -17.66 3.65
N LEU A 85 0.37 -17.88 2.79
CA LEU A 85 0.54 -18.04 1.35
C LEU A 85 1.13 -16.79 0.72
N ILE A 86 0.62 -15.60 1.08
CA ILE A 86 1.08 -14.34 0.51
C ILE A 86 2.54 -14.06 0.89
N TYR A 87 2.90 -14.20 2.16
CA TYR A 87 4.29 -14.04 2.59
C TYR A 87 5.22 -15.04 1.91
N SER A 88 4.80 -16.31 1.80
CA SER A 88 5.58 -17.35 1.12
C SER A 88 5.79 -17.04 -0.37
N GLN A 89 4.77 -16.49 -1.04
CA GLN A 89 4.84 -16.12 -2.47
C GLN A 89 5.68 -14.86 -2.68
N LEU A 90 5.48 -13.80 -1.89
CA LEU A 90 6.28 -12.58 -1.96
C LEU A 90 7.75 -12.85 -1.63
N ALA A 91 8.05 -13.71 -0.65
CA ALA A 91 9.41 -14.10 -0.31
C ALA A 91 10.13 -14.75 -1.51
N LYS A 92 9.42 -15.63 -2.24
CA LYS A 92 9.93 -16.22 -3.49
C LYS A 92 10.13 -15.16 -4.58
N VAL A 93 9.18 -14.25 -4.77
CA VAL A 93 9.26 -13.17 -5.76
C VAL A 93 10.46 -12.26 -5.49
N PHE A 94 10.70 -11.90 -4.23
CA PHE A 94 11.81 -11.02 -3.84
C PHE A 94 13.13 -11.75 -3.60
N GLY A 95 13.15 -13.09 -3.65
CA GLY A 95 14.35 -13.89 -3.40
C GLY A 95 14.90 -13.74 -1.98
N VAL A 96 14.02 -13.62 -0.98
CA VAL A 96 14.37 -13.44 0.44
C VAL A 96 13.75 -14.52 1.31
N GLU A 97 14.26 -14.67 2.54
CA GLU A 97 13.64 -15.52 3.55
C GLU A 97 12.29 -14.95 3.98
N LYS A 98 11.30 -15.82 4.20
CA LYS A 98 9.93 -15.45 4.55
C LYS A 98 9.89 -14.70 5.88
N GLU A 99 10.59 -15.20 6.89
CA GLU A 99 10.64 -14.63 8.23
C GLU A 99 11.24 -13.21 8.20
N ARG A 100 12.27 -13.00 7.36
CA ARG A 100 12.86 -11.68 7.14
C ARG A 100 11.87 -10.73 6.47
N LEU A 101 11.14 -11.20 5.47
CA LEU A 101 10.12 -10.40 4.79
C LEU A 101 8.96 -10.02 5.73
N GLU A 102 8.48 -10.97 6.53
CA GLU A 102 7.44 -10.73 7.53
C GLU A 102 7.87 -9.67 8.55
N GLY A 103 9.10 -9.78 9.07
CA GLY A 103 9.67 -8.78 9.97
C GLY A 103 9.73 -7.39 9.34
N LEU A 104 10.21 -7.31 8.09
CA LEU A 104 10.30 -6.04 7.36
C LEU A 104 8.90 -5.42 7.13
N ILE A 105 7.93 -6.21 6.68
CA ILE A 105 6.57 -5.74 6.45
C ILE A 105 5.94 -5.26 7.77
N LYS A 106 6.15 -6.00 8.87
CA LYS A 106 5.68 -5.61 10.20
C LYS A 106 6.27 -4.28 10.66
N ASP A 107 7.55 -4.02 10.38
CA ASP A 107 8.18 -2.73 10.69
C ASP A 107 7.53 -1.57 9.91
N TYR A 108 7.18 -1.80 8.64
CA TYR A 108 6.44 -0.81 7.85
C TYR A 108 5.01 -0.60 8.36
N GLN A 109 4.31 -1.67 8.75
CA GLN A 109 2.98 -1.58 9.37
C GLN A 109 3.02 -0.74 10.66
N ASN A 110 4.01 -1.00 11.53
CA ASN A 110 4.22 -0.23 12.75
C ASN A 110 4.56 1.23 12.47
N TYR A 111 5.39 1.49 11.45
CA TYR A 111 5.74 2.84 11.04
C TYR A 111 4.53 3.62 10.53
N ILE A 112 3.72 3.03 9.64
CA ILE A 112 2.48 3.61 9.13
C ILE A 112 1.56 3.95 10.30
N ALA A 113 1.32 3.01 11.22
CA ALA A 113 0.48 3.25 12.39
C ALA A 113 1.00 4.41 13.25
N LYS A 114 2.32 4.48 13.47
CA LYS A 114 2.95 5.55 14.26
C LYS A 114 2.75 6.93 13.63
N VAL A 115 2.99 7.07 12.33
CA VAL A 115 2.84 8.38 11.66
C VAL A 115 1.37 8.75 11.45
N ASN A 116 0.47 7.76 11.38
CA ASN A 116 -0.96 8.00 11.20
C ASN A 116 -1.60 8.73 12.39
N LEU A 117 -1.09 8.50 13.61
CA LEU A 117 -1.64 9.10 14.83
C LEU A 117 -1.79 10.64 14.73
N PRO A 118 -2.88 11.21 15.28
CA PRO A 118 -4.00 10.55 15.97
C PRO A 118 -5.10 10.01 15.04
N SER A 119 -4.92 10.09 13.71
CA SER A 119 -5.88 9.58 12.73
C SER A 119 -5.91 8.05 12.71
N LYS A 120 -6.99 7.51 12.16
CA LYS A 120 -7.18 6.08 11.86
C LYS A 120 -7.43 5.82 10.37
N ASN A 121 -7.35 6.85 9.54
CA ASN A 121 -7.55 6.71 8.10
C ASN A 121 -6.29 6.08 7.47
N THR A 122 -6.45 4.94 6.80
CA THR A 122 -5.32 4.18 6.23
C THR A 122 -4.61 4.94 5.12
N VAL A 123 -5.35 5.55 4.19
CA VAL A 123 -4.80 6.35 3.07
C VAL A 123 -3.95 7.49 3.61
N TYR A 124 -4.48 8.23 4.59
CA TYR A 124 -3.75 9.29 5.29
C TYR A 124 -2.46 8.79 5.96
N GLY A 125 -2.52 7.61 6.58
CA GLY A 125 -1.36 6.94 7.17
C GLY A 125 -0.29 6.58 6.14
N ILE A 126 -0.70 6.08 4.98
CA ILE A 126 0.18 5.76 3.84
C ILE A 126 0.86 7.04 3.33
N SER A 127 0.10 8.09 3.06
CA SER A 127 0.65 9.35 2.53
C SER A 127 1.66 9.98 3.48
N LYS A 128 1.40 9.94 4.79
CA LYS A 128 2.39 10.35 5.81
C LYS A 128 3.62 9.44 5.83
N ALA A 129 3.44 8.14 5.64
CA ALA A 129 4.55 7.21 5.61
C ALA A 129 5.46 7.47 4.40
N ILE A 130 4.87 7.74 3.22
CA ILE A 130 5.60 8.14 2.02
C ILE A 130 6.35 9.45 2.29
N PHE A 131 5.66 10.46 2.80
CA PHE A 131 6.27 11.75 3.12
C PHE A 131 7.50 11.61 4.05
N GLY A 132 7.41 10.76 5.07
CA GLY A 132 8.51 10.52 5.98
C GLY A 132 9.65 9.67 5.38
N LYS A 133 9.33 8.59 4.66
CA LYS A 133 10.33 7.65 4.10
C LYS A 133 11.11 8.22 2.92
N TYR A 134 10.52 9.17 2.18
CA TYR A 134 11.17 9.95 1.14
C TYR A 134 11.73 11.29 1.65
N GLU A 135 11.70 11.52 2.97
CA GLU A 135 12.28 12.69 3.62
C GLU A 135 11.78 14.03 3.05
N LEU A 136 10.50 14.07 2.66
CA LEU A 136 9.94 15.19 1.89
C LEU A 136 9.85 16.50 2.70
N ASN A 137 9.93 16.41 4.03
CA ASN A 137 9.92 17.57 4.92
C ASN A 137 11.03 18.58 4.61
N GLN A 138 12.15 18.14 4.02
CA GLN A 138 13.27 19.02 3.72
C GLN A 138 12.98 20.03 2.60
N PHE A 139 11.99 19.73 1.76
CA PHE A 139 11.60 20.51 0.57
C PHE A 139 10.44 21.48 0.83
N GLN A 140 9.86 21.49 2.03
CA GLN A 140 8.77 22.40 2.39
C GLN A 140 9.29 23.77 2.83
N ASP A 141 8.38 24.75 2.88
CA ASP A 141 8.65 26.03 3.53
C ASP A 141 9.05 25.86 5.02
N GLU A 142 9.64 26.91 5.60
CA GLU A 142 10.13 26.87 6.98
C GLU A 142 9.02 26.58 8.00
N TYR A 143 7.80 27.05 7.75
CA TYR A 143 6.68 26.87 8.67
C TYR A 143 6.36 25.38 8.85
N PHE A 144 6.07 24.66 7.76
CA PHE A 144 5.75 23.24 7.82
C PHE A 144 6.97 22.39 8.18
N LYS A 145 8.16 22.77 7.71
CA LYS A 145 9.42 22.08 8.01
C LYS A 145 9.72 22.06 9.51
N ASN A 146 9.54 23.19 10.21
CA ASN A 146 9.75 23.32 11.65
C ASN A 146 8.72 22.55 12.47
N MET A 147 7.47 22.49 11.99
CA MET A 147 6.42 21.65 12.60
C MET A 147 6.62 20.16 12.37
N LYS A 148 7.52 19.76 11.45
CA LYS A 148 7.71 18.37 11.00
C LYS A 148 6.41 17.72 10.53
N SER A 149 5.55 18.52 9.89
CA SER A 149 4.27 18.09 9.37
C SER A 149 4.20 18.34 7.86
N PRO A 150 3.58 17.46 7.08
CA PRO A 150 3.29 17.74 5.67
C PRO A 150 2.39 18.98 5.55
N ASN A 151 2.59 19.75 4.48
CA ASN A 151 1.67 20.77 4.03
C ASN A 151 0.32 20.09 3.73
N PRO A 152 -0.81 20.58 4.28
CA PRO A 152 -2.12 19.95 4.12
C PRO A 152 -2.58 19.80 2.66
N MET A 153 -2.23 20.74 1.78
CA MET A 153 -2.62 20.68 0.37
C MET A 153 -1.86 19.59 -0.38
N PHE A 154 -0.54 19.50 -0.14
CA PHE A 154 0.29 18.40 -0.64
C PHE A 154 -0.27 17.05 -0.16
N LEU A 155 -0.52 16.93 1.15
CA LEU A 155 -0.96 15.69 1.75
C LEU A 155 -2.31 15.23 1.19
N LYS A 156 -3.25 16.15 1.00
CA LYS A 156 -4.55 15.85 0.39
C LYS A 156 -4.40 15.32 -1.05
N ARG A 157 -3.57 15.96 -1.89
CA ARG A 157 -3.37 15.46 -3.27
C ARG A 157 -2.73 14.07 -3.28
N LEU A 158 -1.80 13.83 -2.35
CA LEU A 158 -1.20 12.51 -2.20
C LEU A 158 -2.27 11.50 -1.75
N ASP A 159 -3.10 11.83 -0.75
CA ASP A 159 -4.21 10.96 -0.32
C ASP A 159 -5.13 10.57 -1.48
N ASP A 160 -5.55 11.54 -2.30
CA ASP A 160 -6.43 11.32 -3.45
C ASP A 160 -5.80 10.33 -4.47
N ALA A 161 -4.48 10.39 -4.67
CA ALA A 161 -3.77 9.47 -5.56
C ALA A 161 -3.54 8.09 -4.92
N ILE A 162 -3.27 8.04 -3.61
CA ILE A 162 -2.98 6.82 -2.86
C ILE A 162 -4.19 5.91 -2.73
N ASP A 163 -5.41 6.46 -2.75
CA ASP A 163 -6.64 5.66 -2.69
C ASP A 163 -6.70 4.58 -3.79
N CYS A 164 -6.12 4.87 -4.98
CA CYS A 164 -6.04 3.93 -6.10
C CYS A 164 -5.19 2.67 -5.84
N PHE A 165 -4.38 2.67 -4.76
CA PHE A 165 -3.51 1.56 -4.38
C PHE A 165 -4.10 0.68 -3.27
N ILE A 166 -5.32 0.99 -2.80
CA ILE A 166 -6.03 0.16 -1.84
C ILE A 166 -6.79 -0.95 -2.57
N TRP A 167 -6.54 -2.18 -2.17
CA TRP A 167 -7.17 -3.35 -2.77
C TRP A 167 -8.68 -3.37 -2.54
N ASN A 168 -9.44 -3.45 -3.63
CA ASN A 168 -10.90 -3.52 -3.58
C ASN A 168 -11.38 -4.95 -3.22
N TRP A 169 -11.38 -5.26 -1.92
CA TRP A 169 -11.88 -6.53 -1.39
C TRP A 169 -13.35 -6.78 -1.72
N THR A 170 -14.18 -5.74 -1.72
CA THR A 170 -15.61 -5.84 -2.07
C THR A 170 -15.77 -6.34 -3.50
N GLY A 171 -15.16 -5.66 -4.47
CA GLY A 171 -15.21 -6.07 -5.88
C GLY A 171 -14.59 -7.45 -6.12
N PHE A 172 -13.52 -7.80 -5.40
CA PHE A 172 -12.94 -9.13 -5.46
C PHE A 172 -13.93 -10.20 -4.99
N LYS A 173 -14.58 -9.99 -3.84
CA LYS A 173 -15.55 -10.93 -3.27
C LYS A 173 -16.87 -10.98 -4.04
N ASP A 174 -17.23 -9.95 -4.78
CA ASP A 174 -18.40 -9.99 -5.67
C ASP A 174 -18.18 -10.94 -6.85
N LYS A 175 -16.92 -11.03 -7.32
CA LYS A 175 -16.54 -11.91 -8.42
C LYS A 175 -16.20 -13.33 -7.99
N TYR A 176 -15.57 -13.48 -6.82
CA TYR A 176 -14.96 -14.74 -6.39
C TYR A 176 -15.45 -15.24 -5.04
N GLN A 177 -15.54 -16.57 -4.91
CA GLN A 177 -15.68 -17.26 -3.63
C GLN A 177 -14.38 -18.03 -3.36
N VAL A 178 -13.65 -17.62 -2.33
CA VAL A 178 -12.39 -18.29 -1.95
C VAL A 178 -12.72 -19.56 -1.17
N THR A 179 -12.21 -20.68 -1.66
CA THR A 179 -12.30 -21.99 -1.02
C THR A 179 -10.90 -22.48 -0.69
N GLN A 180 -10.83 -23.41 0.26
CA GLN A 180 -9.60 -24.18 0.51
C GLN A 180 -9.16 -24.93 -0.77
#